data_AF-A0A252E905-F1
#
_entry.id   AF-A0A252E905-F1
#
_cell.length_a   1.000
_cell.length_b   1.000
_cell.length_c   1.000
_cell.angle_alpha   90.00
_cell.angle_beta   90.00
_cell.angle_gamma   90.00
#
_symmetry.space_group_name_H-M   'P 1'
#
loop_
_entity.id
_entity.type
_entity.pdbx_description
1 polymer ?
#
loop_
_entity_poly.entity_id
_entity_poly.type
_entity_poly.pdbx_seq_one_letter_code
_entity_poly.pdbx_strand_id
1 'polypeptide(L)' 'MEVNSQEHLQWAKQRALESLEYYRNSAIAFTSLSSDLRKHSQLRNHPGISIGTQMLALGKLTSVAAMRKFLEDFS' A
#
# COMPACT_ATOMS: atom_id res chain seq x y z
N MET A 1 4.93 19.00 12.91
CA MET A 1 5.10 17.70 13.61
C MET A 1 4.64 16.64 12.64
N GLU A 2 5.51 15.68 12.30
CA GLU A 2 5.05 14.48 11.58
C GLU A 2 4.14 13.68 12.53
N VAL A 3 3.00 13.20 12.01
CA VAL A 3 2.16 12.20 12.70
C VAL A 3 3.02 10.96 12.98
N ASN A 4 2.70 10.19 14.02
CA ASN A 4 3.43 8.96 14.32
C ASN A 4 3.46 8.04 13.08
N SER A 5 4.62 7.42 12.78
CA SER A 5 4.76 6.52 11.64
C SER A 5 3.75 5.38 11.65
N GLN A 6 3.38 4.85 12.81
CA GLN A 6 2.36 3.82 12.89
C GLN A 6 0.97 4.34 12.48
N GLU A 7 0.59 5.54 12.91
CA GLU A 7 -0.68 6.17 12.54
C GLU A 7 -0.70 6.51 11.05
N HIS A 8 0.40 7.05 10.52
CA HIS A 8 0.55 7.34 9.09
C HIS A 8 0.47 6.06 8.24
N LEU A 9 1.06 4.98 8.71
CA LEU A 9 0.98 3.68 8.05
C LEU A 9 -0.46 3.17 8.00
N GLN A 10 -1.19 3.18 9.13
CA GLN A 10 -2.59 2.74 9.14
C GLN A 10 -3.48 3.60 8.23
N TRP A 11 -3.26 4.92 8.23
CA TRP A 11 -3.93 5.84 7.32
C TRP A 11 -3.67 5.52 5.85
N ALA A 12 -2.40 5.27 5.48
CA ALA A 12 -2.03 4.90 4.11
C ALA A 12 -2.64 3.55 3.69
N LYS A 13 -2.67 2.55 4.59
CA LYS A 13 -3.32 1.25 4.36
C LYS A 13 -4.82 1.42 4.10
N GLN A 14 -5.50 2.19 4.94
CA GLN A 14 -6.94 2.44 4.82
C GLN A 14 -7.27 3.09 3.46
N ARG A 15 -6.54 4.13 3.05
CA ARG A 15 -6.73 4.77 1.75
C ARG A 15 -6.47 3.84 0.57
N ALA A 16 -5.49 2.96 0.68
CA ALA A 16 -5.21 1.96 -0.34
C ALA A 16 -6.36 0.93 -0.45
N LEU A 17 -6.96 0.52 0.67
CA LEU A 17 -8.15 -0.34 0.70
C LEU A 17 -9.36 0.34 0.06
N GLU A 18 -9.63 1.60 0.39
CA GLU A 18 -10.71 2.40 -0.23
C GLU A 18 -10.49 2.53 -1.75
N SER A 19 -9.24 2.78 -2.16
CA SER A 19 -8.87 2.84 -3.58
C SER A 19 -9.11 1.50 -4.27
N LEU A 20 -8.76 0.39 -3.62
CA LEU A 20 -8.98 -0.96 -4.14
C LEU A 20 -10.48 -1.26 -4.31
N GLU A 21 -11.29 -0.87 -3.34
CA GLU A 21 -12.74 -1.07 -3.36
C GLU A 21 -13.41 -0.28 -4.48
N TYR A 22 -13.04 1.00 -4.61
CA TYR A 22 -13.62 1.89 -5.61
C TYR A 22 -13.17 1.55 -7.04
N TYR A 23 -11.86 1.44 -7.27
CA TYR A 23 -11.32 1.25 -8.62
C TYR A 23 -11.24 -0.21 -9.06
N ARG A 24 -11.33 -1.16 -8.12
CA ARG A 24 -11.16 -2.61 -8.39
C ARG A 24 -9.83 -2.92 -9.11
N ASN A 25 -8.82 -2.09 -8.91
CA ASN A 25 -7.54 -2.14 -9.60
C ASN A 25 -6.38 -2.13 -8.60
N SER A 26 -5.62 -3.23 -8.60
CA SER A 26 -4.51 -3.43 -7.68
C SER A 26 -3.36 -2.44 -7.88
N ALA A 27 -3.02 -2.09 -9.12
CA ALA A 27 -1.93 -1.14 -9.39
C ALA A 27 -2.27 0.25 -8.84
N ILE A 28 -3.54 0.66 -8.95
CA ILE A 28 -4.01 1.93 -8.37
C ILE A 28 -3.94 1.89 -6.84
N ALA A 29 -4.43 0.81 -6.21
CA ALA A 29 -4.38 0.65 -4.76
C ALA A 29 -2.94 0.70 -4.20
N PHE A 30 -2.01 -0.01 -4.85
CA PHE A 30 -0.61 0.00 -4.45
C PHE A 30 0.09 1.35 -4.71
N THR A 31 -0.27 2.03 -5.79
CA THR A 31 0.21 3.40 -6.06
C THR A 31 -0.26 4.36 -4.96
N SER A 32 -1.52 4.24 -4.51
CA SER A 32 -2.07 4.99 -3.38
C SER A 32 -1.22 4.77 -2.11
N LEU A 33 -1.02 3.51 -1.73
CA LEU A 33 -0.19 3.14 -0.57
C LEU A 33 1.23 3.73 -0.66
N SER A 34 1.95 3.41 -1.75
CA SER A 34 3.36 3.79 -1.89
C SER A 34 3.58 5.30 -1.98
N SER A 35 2.65 6.03 -2.60
CA SER A 35 2.66 7.50 -2.62
C SER A 35 2.45 8.08 -1.23
N ASP A 36 1.50 7.53 -0.47
CA ASP A 36 1.20 7.98 0.88
C ASP A 36 2.36 7.69 1.85
N LEU A 37 3.00 6.52 1.78
CA LEU A 37 4.18 6.19 2.59
C LEU A 37 5.37 7.14 2.34
N ARG A 38 5.56 7.60 1.09
CA ARG A 38 6.64 8.55 0.74
C ARG A 38 6.50 9.93 1.38
N LYS A 39 5.31 10.27 1.89
CA LYS A 39 5.05 11.55 2.57
C LYS A 39 5.58 11.58 4.01
N HIS A 40 5.96 10.43 4.57
CA HIS A 40 6.49 10.33 5.93
C HIS A 40 7.96 9.92 5.90
N SER A 41 8.82 10.67 6.60
CA SER A 41 10.27 10.52 6.57
C SER A 41 10.75 9.08 6.88
N GLN A 42 10.16 8.44 7.88
CA GLN A 42 10.50 7.06 8.31
C GLN A 42 9.97 5.96 7.38
N LEU A 43 8.91 6.22 6.61
CA LEU A 43 8.21 5.20 5.82
C LEU A 43 8.54 5.27 4.32
N ARG A 44 9.19 6.34 3.86
CA ARG A 44 9.50 6.55 2.43
C ARG A 44 10.27 5.40 1.78
N ASN A 45 11.03 4.65 2.57
CA ASN A 45 11.86 3.52 2.13
C ASN A 45 11.37 2.20 2.72
N HIS A 46 10.07 2.09 3.03
CA HIS A 46 9.51 0.88 3.62
C HIS A 46 9.80 -0.35 2.74
N PRO A 47 10.39 -1.44 3.28
CA PRO A 47 10.76 -2.62 2.50
C PRO A 47 9.60 -3.22 1.72
N GLY A 48 8.39 -3.16 2.30
CA GLY A 48 7.14 -3.61 1.66
C GLY A 48 6.83 -2.93 0.32
N ILE A 49 7.36 -1.73 0.05
CA ILE A 49 7.22 -1.09 -1.27
C ILE A 49 7.97 -1.91 -2.32
N SER A 50 9.22 -2.26 -2.07
CA SER A 50 10.03 -3.03 -3.02
C SER A 50 9.45 -4.43 -3.26
N ILE A 51 8.91 -5.07 -2.22
CA ILE A 51 8.27 -6.38 -2.29
C ILE A 51 6.96 -6.28 -3.08
N GLY A 52 6.10 -5.30 -2.76
CA GLY A 52 4.84 -5.10 -3.45
C GLY A 52 5.01 -4.81 -4.95
N THR A 53 6.02 -4.00 -5.32
CA THR A 53 6.38 -3.77 -6.74
C THR A 53 6.73 -5.07 -7.46
N GLN A 54 7.57 -5.92 -6.84
CA GLN A 54 7.94 -7.21 -7.43
C GLN A 54 6.74 -8.15 -7.54
N MET A 55 5.89 -8.22 -6.51
CA MET A 55 4.71 -9.07 -6.52
C MET A 55 3.67 -8.62 -7.57
N LEU A 56 3.50 -7.31 -7.80
CA LEU A 56 2.69 -6.79 -8.90
C LEU A 56 3.26 -7.17 -10.26
N ALA A 57 4.58 -6.99 -10.46
CA ALA A 57 5.26 -7.32 -11.71
C ALA A 57 5.17 -8.82 -12.04
N LEU A 58 5.24 -9.68 -11.03
CA LEU A 58 5.08 -11.14 -11.16
C LEU A 58 3.60 -11.58 -11.27
N GLY A 59 2.66 -10.65 -11.33
CA GLY A 59 1.23 -10.94 -11.45
C GLY A 59 0.59 -11.55 -10.19
N LYS A 60 1.27 -11.51 -9.03
CA LYS A 60 0.79 -12.10 -7.76
C LYS A 60 -0.24 -11.26 -7.03
N LEU A 61 -0.35 -9.99 -7.39
CA LEU A 61 -1.29 -9.04 -6.78
C LEU A 61 -2.36 -8.55 -7.79
N THR A 62 -2.66 -9.32 -8.84
CA THR A 62 -3.57 -8.88 -9.92
C THR A 62 -5.05 -8.94 -9.55
N SER A 63 -5.44 -9.69 -8.53
CA SER A 63 -6.83 -9.78 -8.07
C SER A 63 -7.10 -8.87 -6.88
N VAL A 64 -8.35 -8.42 -6.75
CA VAL A 64 -8.82 -7.64 -5.59
C VAL A 64 -8.59 -8.38 -4.29
N ALA A 65 -8.87 -9.69 -4.24
CA ALA A 65 -8.66 -10.49 -3.03
C ALA A 65 -7.17 -10.56 -2.64
N ALA A 66 -6.27 -10.77 -3.61
CA ALA A 66 -4.84 -10.84 -3.35
C ALA A 66 -4.29 -9.49 -2.88
N MET A 67 -4.69 -8.38 -3.52
CA MET A 67 -4.26 -7.05 -3.09
C MET A 67 -4.82 -6.68 -1.71
N ARG A 68 -6.10 -7.00 -1.42
CA ARG A 68 -6.67 -6.77 -0.09
C ARG A 68 -5.87 -7.48 0.99
N LYS A 69 -5.58 -8.77 0.80
CA LYS A 69 -4.76 -9.54 1.74
C LYS A 69 -3.38 -8.93 1.92
N PHE A 70 -2.72 -8.53 0.83
CA PHE A 70 -1.42 -7.86 0.90
C PHE A 70 -1.49 -6.55 1.70
N LEU A 71 -2.52 -5.73 1.49
CA LEU A 71 -2.72 -4.49 2.21
C LEU A 71 -3.02 -4.73 3.70
N GLU A 72 -3.81 -5.74 4.04
CA GLU A 72 -4.10 -6.11 5.43
C GLU A 72 -2.83 -6.57 6.17
N ASP A 73 -2.02 -7.42 5.52
CA ASP A 73 -0.77 -7.98 6.06
C ASP A 73 0.40 -6.97 6.05
N PHE A 74 0.25 -5.79 5.46
CA PHE A 74 1.31 -4.77 5.39
C PHE A 74 1.58 -4.15 6.77
N SER A 75 2.82 -4.22 7.24
CA SER A 75 3.27 -3.78 8.58
C SER A 75 4.58 -3.02 8.53
#